data_AF-A0AAN2CDI5-F1
#
_entry.id   AF-A0AAN2CDI5-F1
#
_cell.length_a   1.000
_cell.length_b   1.000
_cell.length_c   1.000
_cell.angle_alpha   90.00
_cell.angle_beta   90.00
_cell.angle_gamma   90.00
#
_symmetry.space_group_name_H-M   'P 1'
#
loop_
_entity.id
_entity.type
_entity.pdbx_description
1 polymer ?
#
loop_
_entity_poly.entity_id
_entity_poly.type
_entity_poly.pdbx_seq_one_letter_code
_entity_poly.pdbx_strand_id
1 'polypeptide(L)'
;MEKNFTPEQIDFINRVVFKHIDKMTAEVANIVEQTEKAAHQELAEHGIDMTEFYPANQPFLMMTIVQTLIDRVHGGDMALAQKMITIEAKRLNVSVNVEADKSRVSGR
;
A
#
# COMPACT_ATOMS: atom_id res chain seq x y z
N MET A 1 -2.71 8.76 33.39
CA MET A 1 -3.20 7.43 33.81
C MET A 1 -3.25 6.57 32.56
N GLU A 2 -2.39 5.55 32.46
CA GLU A 2 -2.56 4.52 31.45
C GLU A 2 -3.88 3.79 31.74
N LYS A 3 -4.77 3.76 30.74
CA LYS A 3 -5.98 2.94 30.82
C LYS A 3 -5.55 1.50 30.56
N ASN A 4 -5.47 0.70 31.60
CA ASN A 4 -5.23 -0.73 31.45
C ASN A 4 -6.55 -1.42 31.09
N PHE A 5 -6.61 -1.98 29.88
CA PHE A 5 -7.73 -2.81 29.44
C PHE A 5 -7.62 -4.21 30.05
N THR A 6 -8.77 -4.83 30.35
CA THR A 6 -8.78 -6.26 30.71
C THR A 6 -8.48 -7.13 29.48
N PRO A 7 -8.06 -8.39 29.65
CA PRO A 7 -7.84 -9.32 28.54
C PRO A 7 -9.07 -9.42 27.61
N GLU A 8 -10.28 -9.49 28.16
CA GLU A 8 -11.53 -9.56 27.39
C GLU A 8 -11.79 -8.28 26.59
N GLN A 9 -11.44 -7.13 27.15
CA GLN A 9 -11.51 -5.85 26.45
C GLN A 9 -10.50 -5.78 25.31
N ILE A 10 -9.27 -6.30 25.50
CA ILE A 10 -8.24 -6.38 24.46
C ILE A 10 -8.72 -7.27 23.30
N ASP A 11 -9.27 -8.44 23.61
CA ASP A 11 -9.81 -9.36 22.59
C ASP A 11 -10.94 -8.72 21.79
N PHE A 12 -11.86 -8.03 22.47
CA PHE A 12 -12.93 -7.32 21.81
C PHE A 12 -12.41 -6.18 20.91
N ILE A 13 -11.45 -5.38 21.39
CA ILE A 13 -10.81 -4.31 20.62
C ILE A 13 -10.15 -4.88 19.37
N ASN A 14 -9.34 -5.93 19.52
CA ASN A 14 -8.65 -6.57 18.40
C ASN A 14 -9.67 -7.05 17.35
N ARG A 15 -10.74 -7.74 17.77
CA ARG A 15 -11.78 -8.20 16.86
C ARG A 15 -12.44 -7.06 16.07
N VAL A 16 -12.71 -5.94 16.74
CA VAL A 16 -13.30 -4.76 16.08
C VAL A 16 -12.31 -4.16 15.08
N VAL A 17 -11.06 -3.96 15.49
CA VAL A 17 -10.01 -3.38 14.62
C VAL A 17 -9.81 -4.25 13.38
N PHE A 18 -9.62 -5.57 13.54
CA PHE A 18 -9.41 -6.47 12.41
C PHE A 18 -10.62 -6.54 11.48
N LYS A 19 -11.85 -6.59 12.03
CA LYS A 19 -13.06 -6.51 11.19
C LYS A 19 -13.09 -5.26 10.32
N HIS A 20 -12.66 -4.12 10.85
CA HIS A 20 -12.60 -2.87 10.08
C HIS A 20 -11.46 -2.87 9.07
N ILE A 21 -10.30 -3.47 9.38
CA ILE A 21 -9.21 -3.67 8.42
C ILE A 21 -9.67 -4.54 7.24
N ASP A 22 -10.35 -5.65 7.51
CA ASP A 22 -10.87 -6.54 6.47
C ASP A 22 -11.87 -5.82 5.57
N LYS A 23 -12.81 -5.08 6.17
CA LYS A 23 -13.78 -4.27 5.44
C LYS A 23 -13.11 -3.22 4.56
N MET A 24 -12.16 -2.46 5.13
CA MET A 24 -11.40 -1.45 4.39
C MET A 24 -10.66 -2.08 3.20
N THR A 25 -10.04 -3.25 3.39
CA THR A 25 -9.30 -3.95 2.32
C THR A 25 -10.23 -4.36 1.18
N ALA A 26 -11.43 -4.87 1.49
CA ALA A 26 -12.43 -5.21 0.49
C ALA A 26 -12.95 -3.97 -0.26
N GLU A 27 -13.15 -2.85 0.44
CA GLU A 27 -13.59 -1.59 -0.17
C GLU A 27 -12.54 -1.05 -1.15
N VAL A 28 -11.25 -1.10 -0.80
CA VAL A 28 -10.16 -0.69 -1.70
C VAL A 28 -10.11 -1.57 -2.96
N ALA A 29 -10.26 -2.89 -2.83
CA ALA A 29 -10.31 -3.78 -3.97
C ALA A 29 -11.48 -3.44 -4.92
N ASN A 30 -12.67 -3.16 -4.36
CA ASN A 30 -13.81 -2.74 -5.15
C ASN A 30 -13.56 -1.38 -5.84
N ILE A 31 -12.94 -0.40 -5.16
CA ILE A 31 -12.58 0.88 -5.77
C ILE A 31 -11.67 0.69 -6.99
N VAL A 32 -10.68 -0.21 -6.89
CA VAL A 32 -9.79 -0.54 -8.02
C VAL A 32 -10.57 -1.11 -9.19
N GLU A 33 -11.45 -2.09 -8.95
CA GLU A 33 -12.28 -2.70 -9.99
C GLU A 33 -13.21 -1.68 -10.67
N GLN A 34 -13.87 -0.81 -9.89
CA GLN A 34 -14.76 0.21 -10.44
C GLN A 34 -13.99 1.27 -11.24
N THR A 35 -12.78 1.62 -10.80
CA THR A 35 -11.92 2.59 -11.50
C THR A 35 -11.47 2.05 -12.86
N GLU A 36 -11.06 0.77 -12.91
CA GLU A 36 -10.73 0.09 -14.17
C GLU A 36 -11.90 0.11 -15.14
N LYS A 37 -13.10 -0.30 -14.68
CA LYS A 37 -14.32 -0.31 -15.51
C LYS A 37 -14.67 1.07 -16.04
N ALA A 38 -14.62 2.10 -15.18
CA ALA A 38 -14.91 3.46 -15.58
C ALA A 38 -13.93 3.98 -16.63
N ALA A 39 -12.63 3.74 -16.44
CA ALA A 39 -11.61 4.14 -17.42
C ALA A 39 -11.81 3.44 -18.77
N HIS A 40 -12.15 2.15 -18.76
CA HIS A 40 -12.43 1.41 -20.00
C HIS A 40 -13.67 1.93 -20.72
N GLN A 41 -14.72 2.24 -19.96
CA GLN A 41 -15.94 2.79 -20.53
C GLN A 41 -15.67 4.16 -21.17
N GLU A 42 -14.96 5.05 -20.50
CA GLU A 42 -14.62 6.37 -21.02
C GLU A 42 -13.78 6.28 -22.31
N LEU A 43 -12.79 5.38 -22.36
CA LEU A 43 -12.00 5.14 -23.57
C LEU A 43 -12.85 4.62 -24.73
N ALA A 44 -13.75 3.68 -24.46
CA ALA A 44 -14.66 3.12 -25.46
C ALA A 44 -15.64 4.16 -26.00
N GLU A 45 -16.16 5.05 -25.14
CA GLU A 45 -17.01 6.18 -25.53
C GLU A 45 -16.30 7.16 -26.49
N HIS A 46 -14.96 7.22 -26.43
CA HIS A 46 -14.13 7.99 -27.35
C HIS A 46 -13.65 7.19 -28.57
N GLY A 47 -14.17 5.97 -28.78
CA GLY A 47 -13.83 5.11 -29.92
C GLY A 47 -12.44 4.49 -29.87
N ILE A 48 -11.81 4.45 -28.68
CA ILE A 48 -10.49 3.84 -28.49
C ILE A 48 -10.69 2.38 -28.11
N ASP A 49 -10.20 1.46 -28.95
CA ASP A 49 -10.24 0.02 -28.70
C ASP A 49 -9.06 -0.40 -27.81
N MET A 50 -9.39 -1.03 -26.68
CA MET A 50 -8.45 -1.45 -25.64
C MET A 50 -8.42 -2.98 -25.46
N THR A 51 -9.02 -3.74 -26.38
CA THR A 51 -9.15 -5.21 -26.29
C THR A 51 -7.83 -5.94 -26.13
N GLU A 52 -6.73 -5.41 -26.69
CA GLU A 52 -5.39 -6.02 -26.60
C GLU A 52 -4.49 -5.41 -25.50
N PHE A 53 -4.84 -4.24 -24.96
CA PHE A 53 -4.01 -3.53 -23.98
C PHE A 53 -4.82 -2.58 -23.10
N TYR A 54 -4.76 -2.79 -21.78
CA TYR A 54 -5.47 -1.98 -20.79
C TYR A 54 -4.50 -1.18 -19.90
N PRO A 55 -4.38 0.15 -20.07
CA PRO A 55 -3.43 0.99 -19.35
C PRO A 55 -3.84 1.25 -17.90
N ALA A 56 -5.13 1.10 -17.57
CA ALA A 56 -5.69 1.25 -16.22
C ALA A 56 -6.07 -0.10 -15.59
N ASN A 57 -5.33 -1.17 -15.91
CA ASN A 57 -5.60 -2.49 -15.34
C ASN A 57 -5.42 -2.53 -13.80
N GLN A 58 -6.08 -3.48 -13.15
CA GLN A 58 -6.08 -3.57 -11.68
C GLN A 58 -4.68 -3.63 -11.04
N PRO A 59 -3.71 -4.44 -11.54
CA PRO A 59 -2.37 -4.45 -10.97
C PRO A 59 -1.69 -3.07 -10.96
N PHE A 60 -1.79 -2.33 -12.07
CA PHE A 60 -1.22 -0.98 -12.17
C PHE A 60 -1.89 0.00 -11.20
N LEU A 61 -3.22 -0.01 -11.14
CA LEU A 61 -3.99 0.83 -10.22
C LEU A 61 -3.67 0.53 -8.75
N MET A 62 -3.56 -0.76 -8.39
CA MET A 62 -3.19 -1.19 -7.04
C MET A 62 -1.78 -0.70 -6.66
N MET A 63 -0.81 -0.84 -7.56
CA MET A 63 0.56 -0.36 -7.32
C MET A 63 0.61 1.17 -7.18
N THR A 64 -0.20 1.90 -7.94
CA THR A 64 -0.31 3.36 -7.84
C THR A 64 -0.83 3.78 -6.46
N ILE A 65 -1.83 3.08 -5.92
CA ILE A 65 -2.34 3.30 -4.57
C ILE A 65 -1.26 2.98 -3.53
N VAL A 66 -0.59 1.83 -3.64
CA VAL A 66 0.48 1.44 -2.70
C VAL A 66 1.58 2.49 -2.65
N GLN A 67 2.07 2.95 -3.80
CA GLN A 67 3.10 4.01 -3.84
C GLN A 67 2.60 5.30 -3.17
N THR A 68 1.39 5.74 -3.51
CA THR A 68 0.79 6.96 -2.93
C THR A 68 0.65 6.86 -1.41
N LEU A 69 0.29 5.69 -0.89
CA LEU A 69 0.16 5.45 0.55
C LEU A 69 1.53 5.42 1.23
N ILE A 70 2.54 4.80 0.62
CA ILE A 70 3.92 4.81 1.13
C ILE A 70 4.41 6.26 1.22
N ASP A 71 4.26 7.04 0.15
CA ASP A 71 4.66 8.46 0.10
C ASP A 71 4.01 9.28 1.21
N ARG A 72 2.72 9.05 1.47
CA ARG A 72 1.98 9.70 2.56
C ARG A 72 2.47 9.29 3.94
N VAL A 73 2.79 8.02 4.15
CA VAL A 73 3.21 7.52 5.46
C VAL A 73 4.60 8.03 5.80
N HIS A 74 5.53 8.04 4.85
CA HIS A 74 6.87 8.54 5.14
C HIS A 74 6.98 10.06 5.03
N GLY A 75 6.10 10.75 4.30
CA GLY A 75 6.06 12.22 4.25
C GLY A 75 7.37 12.87 3.77
N GLY A 76 8.13 12.17 2.93
CA GLY A 76 9.49 12.54 2.52
C GLY A 76 10.63 12.09 3.44
N ASP A 77 10.35 11.48 4.60
CA ASP A 77 11.35 10.91 5.51
C ASP A 77 11.87 9.56 4.98
N MET A 78 13.03 9.60 4.34
CA MET A 78 13.68 8.42 3.80
C MET A 78 14.10 7.39 4.86
N ALA A 79 14.37 7.82 6.10
CA ALA A 79 14.71 6.89 7.19
C ALA A 79 13.47 6.10 7.64
N LEU A 80 12.31 6.77 7.70
CA LEU A 80 11.03 6.11 7.96
C LEU A 80 10.67 5.14 6.83
N ALA A 81 10.86 5.54 5.57
CA ALA A 81 10.64 4.67 4.41
C ALA A 81 11.50 3.39 4.48
N GLN A 82 12.81 3.52 4.74
CA GLN A 82 13.72 2.38 4.91
C GLN A 82 13.31 1.45 6.05
N LYS A 83 12.84 2.01 7.17
CA LYS A 83 12.36 1.24 8.32
C LYS A 83 11.12 0.42 7.96
N MET A 84 10.15 1.02 7.26
CA MET A 84 8.94 0.32 6.81
C MET A 84 9.27 -0.84 5.87
N ILE A 85 10.15 -0.62 4.88
CA ILE A 85 10.61 -1.66 3.95
C ILE A 85 11.28 -2.80 4.70
N THR A 86 12.10 -2.50 5.70
CA THR A 86 12.80 -3.52 6.51
C THR A 86 11.83 -4.33 7.36
N ILE A 87 10.80 -3.71 7.94
CA ILE A 87 9.74 -4.40 8.70
C ILE A 87 8.98 -5.36 7.79
N GLU A 88 8.62 -4.89 6.60
CA GLU A 88 7.88 -5.70 5.62
C GLU A 88 8.72 -6.86 5.07
N ALA A 89 10.00 -6.64 4.77
CA ALA A 89 10.93 -7.69 4.39
C ALA A 89 11.02 -8.80 5.45
N LYS A 90 11.14 -8.41 6.74
CA LYS A 90 11.12 -9.36 7.86
C LYS A 90 9.81 -10.14 7.93
N ARG A 91 8.66 -9.48 7.73
CA ARG A 91 7.34 -10.14 7.69
C ARG A 91 7.27 -11.21 6.60
N LEU A 92 7.93 -10.97 5.48
CA LEU A 92 7.96 -11.88 4.32
C LEU A 92 9.11 -12.91 4.37
N ASN A 93 9.87 -12.98 5.48
CA ASN A 93 11.09 -13.80 5.60
C ASN A 93 12.14 -13.51 4.51
N VAL A 94 12.15 -12.29 3.98
CA VAL A 94 13.16 -11.83 3.03
C VAL A 94 14.29 -11.19 3.81
N SER A 95 15.51 -11.73 3.68
CA SER A 95 16.71 -11.09 4.21
C SER A 95 17.16 -10.02 3.21
N VAL A 96 16.93 -8.75 3.56
CA VAL A 96 17.40 -7.63 2.73
C VAL A 96 18.58 -6.97 3.46
N ASN A 97 19.78 -7.14 2.91
CA ASN A 97 20.94 -6.38 3.35
C ASN A 97 20.85 -4.99 2.68
N VAL A 98 20.01 -4.11 3.23
CA VAL A 98 19.91 -2.72 2.75
C VAL A 98 21.13 -1.97 3.29
N GLU A 99 22.31 -2.25 2.75
CA GLU A 99 23.45 -1.36 2.92
C GLU A 99 23.10 -0.07 2.20
N ALA A 100 22.68 0.94 2.98
CA ALA A 100 22.62 2.31 2.51
C ALA A 100 24.03 2.67 2.02
N ASP A 101 24.19 2.77 0.70
CA ASP A 101 25.43 3.20 0.05
C ASP A 101 25.78 4.62 0.54
N LYS A 102 26.56 4.68 1.61
CA LYS A 102 27.20 5.92 2.10
C LYS A 102 28.52 6.19 1.36
N SER A 103 28.78 5.50 0.26
CA SER A 103 30.07 5.50 -0.44
C SER A 103 30.05 6.34 -1.72
N ARG A 104 29.31 7.45 -1.74
CA ARG A 104 29.51 8.51 -2.74
C ARG A 104 29.33 9.88 -2.10
N VAL A 105 30.35 10.33 -1.36
CA VAL A 105 31.01 11.65 -1.47
C VAL A 105 32.15 11.67 -0.42
N SER A 106 33.35 11.31 -0.86
CA SER A 106 34.58 11.92 -0.33
C SER A 106 35.58 11.99 -1.47
N GLY A 107 35.30 12.91 -2.40
CA GLY A 107 36.33 13.47 -3.25
C GLY A 107 36.94 14.67 -2.55
N ARG A 108 38.13 14.47 -1.98
CA ARG A 108 39.24 15.43 -1.90
C ARG A 108 40.41 14.80 -1.18
#